data_AF-A0A7C3LGN8-F1
#
_entry.id   AF-A0A7C3LGN8-F1
#
_cell.length_a   1.000
_cell.length_b   1.000
_cell.length_c   1.000
_cell.angle_alpha   90.00
_cell.angle_beta   90.00
_cell.angle_gamma   90.00
#
_symmetry.space_group_name_H-M   'P 1'
#
loop_
_entity.id
_entity.type
_entity.pdbx_description
1 polymer ?
#
loop_
_entity_poly.entity_id
_entity_poly.type
_entity_poly.pdbx_seq_one_letter_code
_entity_poly.pdbx_strand_id
1 'polypeptide(L)'
;MANIRVVATASNARQIEVAGEFLRDQIAHSEVVLISATRRAGDDLARAVCPTGHLGLHRLTITQLAAQLTPHLTPLSRLAAEALASRILHHALISQQLQYFKPVADLPGFAPALASTLSDLRLAGVTPAALAGAGPPASDLAVLLELFQSEPEARDLADLATVLHQAALAVEAGGHPLIGLPLLLLDPALPSRRHREFVRALAQKAPAVLATVLSGDEAGISTALGVSPEALRDADSRATLSRVRRFLFVPELPPAGPPDDSVQIFSAPGEGLECVEIARRIRQLAAAGTPFDSV
;
A
#
# COMPACT_ATOMS: atom_id res chain seq x y z
N MET A 1 -1.88 23.10 13.99
CA MET A 1 -2.52 22.09 13.12
C MET A 1 -1.50 21.70 12.07
N ALA A 2 -1.31 20.40 11.81
CA ALA A 2 -0.38 19.92 10.79
C ALA A 2 -0.80 20.47 9.42
N ASN A 3 0.15 20.92 8.61
CA ASN A 3 -0.13 21.29 7.22
C ASN A 3 -0.21 20.00 6.39
N ILE A 4 -1.43 19.52 6.12
CA ILE A 4 -1.67 18.29 5.38
C ILE A 4 -2.12 18.64 3.96
N ARG A 5 -1.37 18.17 2.96
CA ARG A 5 -1.71 18.30 1.55
C ARG A 5 -1.78 16.94 0.89
N VAL A 6 -2.85 16.69 0.14
CA VAL A 6 -3.04 15.48 -0.66
C VAL A 6 -3.15 15.88 -2.11
N VAL A 7 -2.41 15.20 -2.98
CA VAL A 7 -2.30 15.51 -4.40
C VAL A 7 -2.63 14.27 -5.22
N ALA A 8 -3.53 14.42 -6.19
CA ALA A 8 -3.88 13.38 -7.15
C ALA A 8 -3.48 13.79 -8.57
N THR A 9 -2.84 12.88 -9.31
CA THR A 9 -2.44 13.12 -10.70
C THR A 9 -2.44 11.81 -11.51
N ALA A 10 -2.67 11.91 -12.81
CA ALA A 10 -2.58 10.79 -13.75
C ALA A 10 -1.12 10.50 -14.19
N SER A 11 -0.15 11.31 -13.75
CA SER A 11 1.25 11.23 -14.18
C SER A 11 2.18 10.96 -13.01
N ASN A 12 2.83 9.79 -13.01
CA ASN A 12 3.83 9.45 -12.00
C ASN A 12 5.01 10.44 -11.99
N ALA A 13 5.42 10.95 -13.16
CA ALA A 13 6.47 11.97 -13.23
C ALA A 13 6.11 13.24 -12.44
N ARG A 14 4.83 13.66 -12.49
CA ARG A 14 4.35 14.81 -11.69
C ARG A 14 4.28 14.51 -10.21
N GLN A 15 3.95 13.27 -9.81
CA GLN A 15 4.03 12.87 -8.40
C GLN A 15 5.45 13.01 -7.87
N ILE A 16 6.43 12.50 -8.62
CA ILE A 16 7.85 12.55 -8.25
C ILE A 16 8.34 14.00 -8.15
N GLU A 17 7.93 14.87 -9.07
CA GLU A 17 8.28 16.29 -9.05
C GLU A 17 7.80 16.99 -7.78
N VAL A 18 6.50 16.87 -7.46
CA VAL A 18 5.90 17.50 -6.27
C VAL A 18 6.43 16.89 -4.97
N ALA A 19 6.60 15.57 -4.94
CA ALA A 19 7.25 14.89 -3.82
C ALA A 19 8.69 15.38 -3.63
N GLY A 20 9.43 15.60 -4.72
CA GLY A 20 10.78 16.12 -4.69
C GLY A 20 10.87 17.58 -4.24
N GLU A 21 9.92 18.43 -4.63
CA GLU A 21 9.81 19.81 -4.14
C GLU A 21 9.61 19.84 -2.62
N PHE A 22 8.66 19.05 -2.11
CA PHE A 22 8.43 18.92 -0.68
C PHE A 22 9.67 18.40 0.06
N LEU A 23 10.33 17.36 -0.47
CA LEU A 23 11.56 16.86 0.15
C LEU A 23 12.63 17.93 0.22
N ARG A 24 12.92 18.66 -0.88
CA ARG A 24 13.94 19.71 -0.90
C ARG A 24 13.70 20.80 0.15
N ASP A 25 12.44 21.18 0.34
CA ASP A 25 12.04 22.16 1.34
C ASP A 25 12.25 21.63 2.77
N GLN A 26 11.77 20.42 3.06
CA GLN A 26 11.79 19.88 4.42
C GLN A 26 13.19 19.46 4.90
N ILE A 27 13.99 18.86 4.01
CA ILE A 27 15.34 18.37 4.34
C ILE A 27 16.35 19.50 4.63
N ALA A 28 16.03 20.75 4.26
CA ALA A 28 16.84 21.92 4.60
C ALA A 28 16.69 22.31 6.08
N HIS A 29 15.64 21.84 6.76
CA HIS A 29 15.25 22.30 8.09
C HIS A 29 15.08 21.17 9.11
N SER A 30 14.91 19.93 8.68
CA SER A 30 14.64 18.79 9.56
C SER A 30 14.92 17.44 8.89
N GLU A 31 14.91 16.37 9.69
CA GLU A 31 14.80 15.00 9.18
C GLU A 31 13.40 14.73 8.62
N VAL A 32 13.28 13.83 7.64
CA VAL A 32 12.01 13.55 6.95
C VAL A 32 11.78 12.05 6.86
N VAL A 33 10.54 11.62 7.11
CA VAL A 33 10.10 10.24 6.87
C VAL A 33 9.44 10.15 5.51
N LEU A 34 10.03 9.38 4.61
CA LEU A 34 9.50 9.02 3.31
C LEU A 34 8.94 7.60 3.37
N ILE A 35 7.61 7.49 3.23
CA ILE A 35 6.89 6.24 3.07
C ILE A 35 6.52 6.07 1.60
N SER A 36 6.96 4.98 0.99
CA SER A 36 6.63 4.63 -0.39
C SER A 36 6.08 3.21 -0.52
N ALA A 37 5.39 2.91 -1.62
CA ALA A 37 4.86 1.57 -1.90
C ALA A 37 5.93 0.46 -1.83
N THR A 38 7.13 0.78 -2.32
CA THR A 38 8.32 -0.08 -2.18
C THR A 38 9.49 0.75 -1.68
N ARG A 39 10.44 0.12 -0.98
CA ARG A 39 11.67 0.79 -0.56
C ARG A 39 12.46 1.35 -1.74
N ARG A 40 12.50 0.60 -2.86
CA ARG A 40 13.18 1.02 -4.09
C ARG A 40 12.62 2.33 -4.64
N ALA A 41 11.30 2.51 -4.67
CA ALA A 41 10.69 3.76 -5.15
C ALA A 41 11.12 4.97 -4.31
N GLY A 42 11.17 4.80 -2.98
CA GLY A 42 11.69 5.83 -2.08
C GLY A 42 13.19 6.09 -2.28
N ASP A 43 13.97 5.04 -2.57
CA ASP A 43 15.40 5.16 -2.88
C ASP A 43 15.67 5.86 -4.21
N ASP A 44 14.85 5.61 -5.23
CA ASP A 44 14.92 6.27 -6.54
C ASP A 44 14.60 7.77 -6.41
N LEU A 45 13.52 8.13 -5.70
CA LEU A 45 13.19 9.53 -5.41
C LEU A 45 14.31 10.23 -4.62
N ALA A 46 14.82 9.58 -3.57
CA ALA A 46 15.89 10.14 -2.76
C ALA A 46 17.18 10.37 -3.56
N ARG A 47 17.54 9.45 -4.46
CA ARG A 47 18.69 9.63 -5.36
C ARG A 47 18.47 10.77 -6.36
N ALA A 48 17.25 10.93 -6.88
CA ALA A 48 16.92 12.02 -7.79
C ALA A 48 16.96 13.39 -7.11
N VAL A 49 16.50 13.48 -5.85
CA VAL A 49 16.46 14.74 -5.10
C VAL A 49 17.79 15.09 -4.44
N CYS A 50 18.50 14.08 -3.93
CA CYS A 50 19.74 14.20 -3.18
C CYS A 50 20.86 13.36 -3.84
N PRO A 51 21.42 13.80 -4.98
CA PRO A 51 22.39 13.01 -5.75
C PRO A 51 23.69 12.75 -4.99
N THR A 52 24.05 13.63 -4.05
CA THR A 52 25.23 13.49 -3.17
C THR A 52 24.93 12.73 -1.87
N GLY A 53 23.69 12.26 -1.68
CA GLY A 53 23.20 11.72 -0.41
C GLY A 53 22.77 12.82 0.57
N HIS A 54 21.93 12.44 1.53
CA HIS A 54 21.44 13.32 2.59
C HIS A 54 21.22 12.52 3.88
N LEU A 55 21.60 13.10 5.03
CA LEU A 55 21.42 12.50 6.35
C LEU A 55 20.09 12.96 6.95
N GLY A 56 19.32 12.03 7.51
CA GLY A 56 18.00 12.34 8.07
C GLY A 56 16.84 12.12 7.11
N LEU A 57 17.08 11.54 5.93
CA LEU A 57 16.02 11.05 5.05
C LEU A 57 15.74 9.56 5.29
N HIS A 58 14.68 9.29 6.06
CA HIS A 58 14.26 7.95 6.47
C HIS A 58 13.31 7.33 5.46
N ARG A 59 13.80 6.38 4.65
CA ARG A 59 13.05 5.74 3.55
C ARG A 59 12.54 4.38 3.97
N LEU A 60 11.23 4.23 4.07
CA LEU A 60 10.58 3.03 4.59
C LEU A 60 9.33 2.70 3.78
N THR A 61 8.86 1.46 3.89
CA THR A 61 7.47 1.13 3.58
C THR A 61 6.61 1.25 4.85
N ILE A 62 5.28 1.27 4.69
CA ILE A 62 4.35 1.26 5.84
C ILE A 62 4.64 0.08 6.77
N THR A 63 4.83 -1.10 6.19
CA THR A 63 5.09 -2.33 6.93
C THR A 63 6.44 -2.31 7.64
N GLN A 64 7.48 -1.72 7.03
CA GLN A 64 8.79 -1.56 7.65
C GLN A 64 8.74 -0.60 8.84
N LEU A 65 8.06 0.53 8.70
CA LEU A 65 7.89 1.48 9.81
C LEU A 65 7.07 0.85 10.94
N ALA A 66 5.98 0.16 10.63
CA ALA A 66 5.18 -0.54 11.64
C ALA A 66 6.01 -1.57 12.41
N ALA A 67 6.82 -2.38 11.71
CA ALA A 67 7.70 -3.35 12.35
C ALA A 67 8.78 -2.70 13.24
N GLN A 68 9.33 -1.55 12.84
CA GLN A 68 10.30 -0.79 13.67
C GLN A 68 9.67 -0.24 14.96
N LEU A 69 8.38 0.11 14.92
CA LEU A 69 7.63 0.58 16.08
C LEU A 69 7.22 -0.55 17.03
N THR A 70 7.24 -1.80 16.54
CA THR A 70 6.85 -2.98 17.32
C THR A 70 7.94 -4.07 17.33
N PRO A 71 9.17 -3.76 17.80
CA PRO A 71 10.31 -4.67 17.67
C PRO A 71 10.21 -5.94 18.53
N HIS A 72 9.30 -5.94 19.51
CA HIS A 72 9.05 -7.06 20.41
C HIS A 72 8.11 -8.12 19.83
N LEU A 73 7.43 -7.83 18.71
CA LEU A 73 6.49 -8.75 18.08
C LEU A 73 7.20 -9.68 17.10
N THR A 74 6.89 -10.97 17.16
CA THR A 74 7.43 -11.95 16.21
C THR A 74 6.48 -12.09 15.01
N PRO A 75 6.92 -11.78 13.77
CA PRO A 75 6.04 -11.84 12.61
C PRO A 75 5.48 -13.24 12.35
N LEU A 76 4.16 -13.33 12.16
CA LEU A 76 3.48 -14.55 11.75
C LEU A 76 3.65 -14.76 10.24
N SER A 77 4.34 -15.83 9.86
CA SER A 77 4.47 -16.21 8.45
C SER A 77 3.15 -16.76 7.90
N ARG A 78 2.99 -16.75 6.57
CA ARG A 78 1.82 -17.34 5.92
C ARG A 78 1.63 -18.81 6.30
N LEU A 79 2.70 -19.61 6.28
CA LEU A 79 2.63 -21.02 6.64
C LEU A 79 2.20 -21.20 8.12
N ALA A 80 2.69 -20.35 9.01
CA ALA A 80 2.28 -20.37 10.40
C ALA A 80 0.80 -19.98 10.55
N ALA A 81 0.31 -19.00 9.80
CA ALA A 81 -1.11 -18.64 9.79
C ALA A 81 -2.01 -19.79 9.31
N GLU A 82 -1.61 -20.50 8.24
CA GLU A 82 -2.33 -21.66 7.73
C GLU A 82 -2.32 -22.83 8.74
N ALA A 83 -1.19 -23.07 9.41
CA ALA A 83 -1.08 -24.08 10.46
C ALA A 83 -1.95 -23.73 11.70
N LEU A 84 -1.99 -22.44 12.09
CA LEU A 84 -2.87 -21.95 13.14
C LEU A 84 -4.34 -22.15 12.75
N ALA A 85 -4.72 -21.77 11.52
CA ALA A 85 -6.09 -21.95 11.03
C ALA A 85 -6.51 -23.43 11.05
N SER A 86 -5.64 -24.34 10.60
CA SER A 86 -5.89 -25.79 10.67
C SER A 86 -6.10 -26.29 12.11
N ARG A 87 -5.27 -25.82 13.05
CA ARG A 87 -5.40 -26.19 14.47
C ARG A 87 -6.68 -25.65 15.11
N ILE A 88 -7.03 -24.39 14.83
CA ILE A 88 -8.26 -23.75 15.33
C ILE A 88 -9.49 -24.44 14.77
N LEU A 89 -9.47 -24.78 13.48
CA LEU A 89 -10.52 -25.54 12.83
C LEU A 89 -10.71 -26.91 13.49
N HIS A 90 -9.62 -27.64 13.71
CA HIS A 90 -9.65 -28.93 14.39
C HIS A 90 -10.26 -28.82 15.81
N HIS A 91 -9.87 -27.78 16.56
CA HIS A 91 -10.44 -27.53 17.88
C HIS A 91 -11.95 -27.22 17.81
N ALA A 92 -12.38 -26.38 16.87
CA ALA A 92 -13.79 -26.04 16.68
C ALA A 92 -14.65 -27.25 16.25
N LEU A 93 -14.08 -28.19 15.48
CA LEU A 93 -14.73 -29.45 15.10
C LEU A 93 -14.90 -30.39 16.29
N ILE A 94 -13.88 -30.56 17.13
CA ILE A 94 -13.97 -31.40 18.35
C ILE A 94 -15.02 -30.86 19.31
N SER A 95 -15.04 -29.53 19.49
CA SER A 95 -15.98 -28.84 20.39
C SER A 95 -17.39 -28.70 19.80
N GLN A 96 -17.63 -29.22 18.58
CA GLN A 96 -18.91 -29.15 17.86
C GLN A 96 -19.48 -27.73 17.72
N GLN A 97 -18.61 -26.73 17.56
CA GLN A 97 -18.99 -25.31 17.52
C GLN A 97 -19.33 -24.81 16.12
N LEU A 98 -19.09 -25.61 15.08
CA LEU A 98 -19.34 -25.25 13.68
C LEU A 98 -20.64 -25.87 13.17
N GLN A 99 -21.51 -25.04 12.57
CA GLN A 99 -22.75 -25.49 11.96
C GLN A 99 -22.73 -25.34 10.44
N TYR A 100 -22.35 -24.17 9.94
CA TYR A 100 -22.37 -23.83 8.53
C TYR A 100 -21.18 -24.42 7.76
N PHE A 101 -19.96 -24.30 8.27
CA PHE A 101 -18.75 -24.77 7.58
C PHE A 101 -18.44 -26.25 7.83
N LYS A 102 -19.19 -26.92 8.71
CA LYS A 102 -19.00 -28.35 8.99
C LYS A 102 -18.89 -29.24 7.75
N PRO A 103 -19.70 -29.08 6.67
CA PRO A 103 -19.61 -29.93 5.48
C PRO A 103 -18.32 -29.75 4.66
N VAL A 104 -17.63 -28.62 4.83
CA VAL A 104 -16.44 -28.24 4.04
C VAL A 104 -15.15 -28.18 4.87
N ALA A 105 -15.25 -28.35 6.19
CA ALA A 105 -14.14 -28.21 7.12
C ALA A 105 -12.99 -29.20 6.85
N ASP A 106 -13.32 -30.41 6.40
CA ASP A 106 -12.32 -31.45 6.10
C ASP A 106 -11.67 -31.32 4.71
N LEU A 107 -12.10 -30.34 3.91
CA LEU A 107 -11.54 -30.14 2.56
C LEU A 107 -10.15 -29.50 2.63
N PRO A 108 -9.18 -29.96 1.81
CA PRO A 108 -7.78 -29.53 1.90
C PRO A 108 -7.57 -28.02 1.65
N GLY A 109 -8.45 -27.39 0.88
CA GLY A 109 -8.39 -25.95 0.60
C GLY A 109 -9.01 -25.06 1.70
N PHE A 110 -9.69 -25.65 2.69
CA PHE A 110 -10.46 -24.86 3.64
C PHE A 110 -9.57 -24.12 4.65
N ALA A 111 -8.55 -24.77 5.22
CA ALA A 111 -7.65 -24.10 6.18
C ALA A 111 -6.87 -22.91 5.56
N PRO A 112 -6.31 -22.99 4.34
CA PRO A 112 -5.73 -21.83 3.67
C PRO A 112 -6.74 -20.71 3.39
N ALA A 113 -7.96 -21.05 2.95
CA ALA A 113 -9.02 -20.07 2.72
C ALA A 113 -9.47 -19.39 4.02
N LEU A 114 -9.55 -20.15 5.11
CA LEU A 114 -9.85 -19.65 6.45
C LEU A 114 -8.76 -18.69 6.93
N ALA A 115 -7.47 -19.04 6.78
CA ALA A 115 -6.36 -18.16 7.15
C ALA A 115 -6.42 -16.81 6.42
N SER A 116 -6.71 -16.82 5.10
CA SER A 116 -6.90 -15.60 4.32
C SER A 116 -8.09 -14.78 4.83
N THR A 117 -9.23 -15.43 5.05
CA THR A 117 -10.46 -14.78 5.53
C THR A 117 -10.27 -14.13 6.90
N LEU A 118 -9.60 -14.82 7.82
CA LEU A 118 -9.28 -14.28 9.15
C LEU A 118 -8.33 -13.09 9.06
N SER A 119 -7.32 -13.15 8.19
CA SER A 119 -6.43 -12.03 7.91
C SER A 119 -7.20 -10.81 7.40
N ASP A 120 -8.12 -11.00 6.44
CA ASP A 120 -8.92 -9.92 5.87
C ASP A 120 -9.83 -9.27 6.91
N LEU A 121 -10.54 -10.07 7.72
CA LEU A 121 -11.38 -9.57 8.82
C LEU A 121 -10.57 -8.75 9.82
N ARG A 122 -9.39 -9.24 10.21
CA ARG A 122 -8.51 -8.56 11.17
C ARG A 122 -7.91 -7.27 10.60
N LEU A 123 -7.48 -7.28 9.34
CA LEU A 123 -7.01 -6.09 8.61
C LEU A 123 -8.12 -5.06 8.38
N ALA A 124 -9.38 -5.50 8.28
CA ALA A 124 -10.56 -4.66 8.25
C ALA A 124 -10.99 -4.17 9.65
N GLY A 125 -10.38 -4.68 10.73
CA GLY A 125 -10.73 -4.33 12.11
C GLY A 125 -12.10 -4.87 12.54
N VAL A 126 -12.58 -5.96 11.93
CA VAL A 126 -13.83 -6.62 12.29
C VAL A 126 -13.60 -7.46 13.56
N THR A 127 -14.42 -7.25 14.58
CA THR A 127 -14.41 -8.03 15.81
C THR A 127 -15.39 -9.19 15.73
N PRO A 128 -15.24 -10.25 16.55
CA PRO A 128 -16.22 -11.33 16.62
C PRO A 128 -17.65 -10.81 16.91
N ALA A 129 -17.78 -9.80 17.78
CA ALA A 129 -19.05 -9.16 18.10
C ALA A 129 -19.69 -8.45 16.89
N ALA A 130 -18.90 -7.90 15.97
CA ALA A 130 -19.40 -7.24 14.76
C ALA A 130 -19.96 -8.22 13.72
N LEU A 131 -19.66 -9.52 13.84
CA LEU A 131 -20.20 -10.59 13.00
C LEU A 131 -21.54 -11.12 13.52
N ALA A 132 -21.96 -10.72 14.73
CA ALA A 132 -23.24 -11.12 15.30
C ALA A 132 -24.40 -10.66 14.41
N GLY A 133 -25.29 -11.59 14.04
CA GLY A 133 -26.48 -11.29 13.25
C GLY A 133 -26.28 -11.15 11.73
N ALA A 134 -25.05 -11.32 11.21
CA ALA A 134 -24.76 -11.27 9.76
C ALA A 134 -25.04 -12.60 9.02
N GLY A 135 -25.71 -13.55 9.68
CA GLY A 135 -26.15 -14.83 9.12
C GLY A 135 -25.32 -16.06 9.56
N PRO A 136 -25.70 -17.27 9.10
CA PRO A 136 -25.06 -18.53 9.48
C PRO A 136 -23.53 -18.58 9.29
N PRO A 137 -22.94 -18.16 8.15
CA PRO A 137 -21.48 -18.19 7.98
C PRO A 137 -20.75 -17.23 8.93
N ALA A 138 -21.38 -16.10 9.28
CA ALA A 138 -20.78 -15.12 10.19
C ALA A 138 -20.70 -15.64 11.63
N SER A 139 -21.66 -16.47 12.06
CA SER A 139 -21.63 -17.11 13.38
C SER A 139 -20.43 -18.04 13.53
N ASP A 140 -20.20 -18.94 12.56
CA ASP A 140 -19.03 -19.82 12.59
C ASP A 140 -17.71 -19.03 12.47
N LEU A 141 -17.67 -17.98 11.63
CA LEU A 141 -16.50 -17.10 11.53
C LEU A 141 -16.20 -16.35 12.83
N ALA A 142 -17.23 -15.93 13.58
CA ALA A 142 -17.04 -15.26 14.87
C ALA A 142 -16.31 -16.18 15.86
N VAL A 143 -16.73 -17.44 15.94
CA VAL A 143 -16.09 -18.46 16.78
C VAL A 143 -14.64 -18.69 16.35
N LEU A 144 -14.40 -18.91 15.05
CA LEU A 144 -13.06 -19.16 14.53
C LEU A 144 -12.12 -17.94 14.70
N LEU A 145 -12.65 -16.72 14.58
CA LEU A 145 -11.91 -15.49 14.79
C LEU A 145 -11.54 -15.28 16.26
N GLU A 146 -12.43 -15.62 17.20
CA GLU A 146 -12.16 -15.56 18.63
C GLU A 146 -11.09 -16.57 19.05
N LEU A 147 -11.19 -17.82 18.55
CA LEU A 147 -10.14 -18.82 18.72
C LEU A 147 -8.81 -18.38 18.11
N PHE A 148 -8.82 -17.73 16.95
CA PHE A 148 -7.62 -17.16 16.35
C PHE A 148 -7.06 -15.98 17.15
N GLN A 149 -7.87 -15.21 17.87
CA GLN A 149 -7.37 -14.09 18.67
C GLN A 149 -6.67 -14.55 19.95
N SER A 150 -7.16 -15.62 20.57
CA SER A 150 -6.61 -16.17 21.82
C SER A 150 -5.31 -16.97 21.66
N GLU A 151 -5.04 -17.55 20.49
CA GLU A 151 -3.85 -18.38 20.25
C GLU A 151 -2.51 -17.61 20.08
N PRO A 152 -2.44 -16.51 19.30
CA PRO A 152 -1.21 -15.76 19.07
C PRO A 152 -0.70 -15.03 20.32
N GLU A 153 -1.60 -14.60 21.21
CA GLU A 153 -1.26 -13.96 22.49
C GLU A 153 -0.42 -14.87 23.38
N ALA A 154 -0.57 -16.20 23.25
CA ALA A 154 0.21 -17.16 24.04
C ALA A 154 1.64 -17.37 23.53
N ARG A 155 2.03 -16.82 22.36
CA ARG A 155 3.30 -17.15 21.68
C ARG A 155 4.07 -15.94 21.13
N ASP A 156 3.69 -14.71 21.49
CA ASP A 156 4.24 -13.46 20.95
C ASP A 156 4.24 -13.37 19.41
N LEU A 157 3.35 -14.12 18.75
CA LEU A 157 3.20 -14.11 17.29
C LEU A 157 2.22 -13.02 16.89
N ALA A 158 2.64 -12.18 15.94
CA ALA A 158 1.84 -11.08 15.43
C ALA A 158 1.64 -11.19 13.92
N ASP A 159 0.39 -11.25 13.50
CA ASP A 159 0.03 -11.02 12.11
C ASP A 159 0.12 -9.53 11.75
N LEU A 160 0.00 -9.21 10.45
CA LEU A 160 0.09 -7.83 9.99
C LEU A 160 -0.97 -6.93 10.64
N ALA A 161 -2.16 -7.46 10.93
CA ALA A 161 -3.22 -6.70 11.59
C ALA A 161 -2.81 -6.29 13.02
N THR A 162 -2.22 -7.19 13.81
CA THR A 162 -1.66 -6.88 15.13
C THR A 162 -0.51 -5.88 15.00
N VAL A 163 0.43 -6.09 14.08
CA VAL A 163 1.58 -5.19 13.88
C VAL A 163 1.12 -3.76 13.57
N LEU A 164 0.19 -3.57 12.62
CA LEU A 164 -0.33 -2.25 12.28
C LEU A 164 -1.12 -1.61 13.44
N HIS A 165 -1.91 -2.40 14.16
CA HIS A 165 -2.68 -1.90 15.29
C HIS A 165 -1.77 -1.44 16.44
N GLN A 166 -0.81 -2.28 16.84
CA GLN A 166 0.15 -1.96 17.90
C GLN A 166 1.08 -0.81 17.49
N ALA A 167 1.49 -0.73 16.22
CA ALA A 167 2.24 0.39 15.71
C ALA A 167 1.45 1.71 15.81
N ALA A 168 0.15 1.71 15.52
CA ALA A 168 -0.69 2.90 15.70
C ALA A 168 -0.74 3.35 17.18
N LEU A 169 -0.88 2.41 18.12
CA LEU A 169 -0.82 2.71 19.56
C LEU A 169 0.56 3.25 19.98
N ALA A 170 1.64 2.70 19.43
CA ALA A 170 3.01 3.18 19.70
C ALA A 170 3.23 4.61 19.18
N VAL A 171 2.63 4.98 18.04
CA VAL A 171 2.65 6.36 17.54
C VAL A 171 1.93 7.31 18.50
N GLU A 172 0.78 6.90 19.03
CA GLU A 172 0.00 7.71 19.97
C GLU A 172 0.76 7.96 21.27
N ALA A 173 1.36 6.89 21.83
CA ALA A 173 2.21 6.94 23.02
C ALA A 173 3.49 7.78 22.81
N GLY A 174 4.02 7.79 21.59
CA GLY A 174 5.22 8.54 21.22
C GLY A 174 6.52 7.86 21.68
N GLY A 175 7.62 8.61 21.64
CA GLY A 175 8.93 8.16 22.12
C GLY A 175 9.84 7.49 21.08
N HIS A 176 9.35 7.20 19.88
CA HIS A 176 10.19 6.75 18.77
C HIS A 176 10.72 7.94 17.94
N PRO A 177 12.03 7.99 17.58
CA PRO A 177 12.64 9.15 16.91
C PRO A 177 12.01 9.58 15.59
N LEU A 178 11.40 8.63 14.87
CA LEU A 178 10.74 8.90 13.58
C LEU A 178 9.36 9.54 13.73
N ILE A 179 8.81 9.61 14.94
CA ILE A 179 7.48 10.18 15.20
C ILE A 179 7.61 11.68 15.45
N GLY A 180 6.77 12.47 14.77
CA GLY A 180 6.84 13.93 14.84
C GLY A 180 7.75 14.57 13.80
N LEU A 181 8.31 13.79 12.87
CA LEU A 181 9.02 14.31 11.70
C LEU A 181 8.03 14.63 10.56
N PRO A 182 8.35 15.57 9.65
CA PRO A 182 7.66 15.73 8.38
C PRO A 182 7.50 14.39 7.65
N LEU A 183 6.33 14.19 7.06
CA LEU A 183 5.93 12.93 6.46
C LEU A 183 5.62 13.10 4.98
N LEU A 184 6.35 12.39 4.12
CA LEU A 184 6.03 12.23 2.71
C LEU A 184 5.47 10.82 2.46
N LEU A 185 4.26 10.76 1.94
CA LEU A 185 3.57 9.54 1.52
C LEU A 185 3.56 9.49 -0.02
N LEU A 186 4.54 8.80 -0.60
CA LEU A 186 4.68 8.62 -2.04
C LEU A 186 3.90 7.38 -2.50
N ASP A 187 2.69 7.62 -3.00
CA ASP A 187 1.78 6.60 -3.53
C ASP A 187 1.57 5.43 -2.54
N PRO A 188 1.15 5.71 -1.28
CA PRO A 188 1.05 4.68 -0.26
C PRO A 188 -0.10 3.71 -0.58
N ALA A 189 0.20 2.41 -0.61
CA ALA A 189 -0.83 1.39 -0.69
C ALA A 189 -1.57 1.26 0.66
N LEU A 190 -2.86 1.63 0.71
CA LEU A 190 -3.70 1.59 1.92
C LEU A 190 -4.92 0.66 1.78
N PRO A 191 -4.71 -0.64 1.53
CA PRO A 191 -5.80 -1.55 1.16
C PRO A 191 -6.81 -1.77 2.29
N SER A 192 -6.35 -1.75 3.55
CA SER A 192 -7.19 -2.12 4.69
C SER A 192 -7.43 -0.98 5.67
N ARG A 193 -8.42 -1.15 6.56
CA ARG A 193 -8.74 -0.20 7.62
C ARG A 193 -7.55 0.03 8.54
N ARG A 194 -6.84 -1.04 8.94
CA ARG A 194 -5.65 -0.95 9.80
C ARG A 194 -4.51 -0.13 9.18
N HIS A 195 -4.30 -0.21 7.86
CA HIS A 195 -3.33 0.65 7.18
C HIS A 195 -3.71 2.13 7.32
N ARG A 196 -4.98 2.45 7.07
CA ARG A 196 -5.51 3.82 7.16
C ARG A 196 -5.46 4.38 8.58
N GLU A 197 -5.79 3.56 9.58
CA GLU A 197 -5.68 3.93 11.01
C GLU A 197 -4.24 4.26 11.40
N PHE A 198 -3.29 3.43 10.99
CA PHE A 198 -1.87 3.65 11.28
C PHE A 198 -1.32 4.92 10.59
N VAL A 199 -1.63 5.12 9.30
CA VAL A 199 -1.22 6.35 8.58
C VAL A 199 -1.87 7.60 9.17
N ARG A 200 -3.13 7.51 9.61
CA ARG A 200 -3.79 8.61 10.31
C ARG A 200 -3.06 8.98 11.60
N ALA A 201 -2.69 8.00 12.42
CA ALA A 201 -1.95 8.23 13.66
C ALA A 201 -0.61 8.93 13.38
N LEU A 202 0.13 8.49 12.35
CA LEU A 202 1.38 9.12 11.93
C LEU A 202 1.18 10.58 11.49
N ALA A 203 0.21 10.82 10.61
CA ALA A 203 -0.06 12.14 10.07
C ALA A 203 -0.50 13.16 11.15
N GLN A 204 -1.20 12.69 12.19
CA GLN A 204 -1.60 13.55 13.31
C GLN A 204 -0.42 14.04 14.17
N LYS A 205 0.69 13.31 14.20
CA LYS A 205 1.90 13.69 14.94
C LYS A 205 2.87 14.51 14.09
N ALA A 206 2.82 14.38 12.77
CA ALA A 206 3.74 15.06 11.85
C ALA A 206 3.43 16.56 11.73
N PRO A 207 4.45 17.45 11.68
CA PRO A 207 4.27 18.90 11.53
C PRO A 207 3.82 19.29 10.12
N ALA A 208 4.25 18.54 9.11
CA ALA A 208 3.90 18.70 7.70
C ALA A 208 3.71 17.33 7.05
N VAL A 209 2.67 17.20 6.24
CA VAL A 209 2.34 15.96 5.53
C VAL A 209 2.05 16.27 4.07
N LEU A 210 2.79 15.62 3.17
CA LEU A 210 2.43 15.54 1.76
C LEU A 210 2.10 14.09 1.43
N ALA A 211 0.94 13.87 0.80
CA ALA A 211 0.63 12.60 0.16
C ALA A 211 0.39 12.80 -1.34
N THR A 212 1.01 11.96 -2.15
CA THR A 212 0.79 11.90 -3.59
C THR A 212 0.16 10.57 -3.95
N VAL A 213 -0.89 10.57 -4.76
CA VAL A 213 -1.58 9.35 -5.22
C VAL A 213 -1.93 9.45 -6.70
N LEU A 214 -2.09 8.30 -7.36
CA LEU A 214 -2.56 8.28 -8.74
C LEU A 214 -4.05 8.62 -8.79
N SER A 215 -4.47 9.29 -9.86
CA SER A 215 -5.89 9.55 -10.10
C SER A 215 -6.67 8.23 -10.18
N GLY A 216 -7.74 8.11 -9.40
CA GLY A 216 -8.54 6.89 -9.25
C GLY A 216 -8.24 6.05 -8.00
N ASP A 217 -7.14 6.30 -7.29
CA ASP A 217 -6.78 5.60 -6.03
C ASP A 217 -6.82 6.52 -4.79
N GLU A 218 -7.63 7.57 -4.84
CA GLU A 218 -7.61 8.59 -3.79
C GLU A 218 -8.36 8.19 -2.52
N ALA A 219 -9.28 7.23 -2.61
CA ALA A 219 -10.21 6.90 -1.54
C ALA A 219 -9.49 6.47 -0.25
N GLY A 220 -8.43 5.66 -0.38
CA GLY A 220 -7.67 5.16 0.75
C GLY A 220 -6.99 6.28 1.54
N ILE A 221 -6.28 7.17 0.84
CA ILE A 221 -5.52 8.27 1.45
C ILE A 221 -6.43 9.38 1.96
N SER A 222 -7.48 9.72 1.21
CA SER A 222 -8.47 10.74 1.58
C SER A 222 -9.18 10.35 2.88
N THR A 223 -9.56 9.07 3.01
CA THR A 223 -10.14 8.53 4.24
C THR A 223 -9.16 8.54 5.41
N ALA A 224 -7.89 8.20 5.16
CA ALA A 224 -6.87 8.17 6.21
C ALA A 224 -6.60 9.58 6.78
N LEU A 225 -6.38 10.55 5.89
CA LEU A 225 -5.97 11.91 6.25
C LEU A 225 -7.12 12.88 6.49
N GLY A 226 -8.35 12.56 6.04
CA GLY A 226 -9.51 13.44 6.18
C GLY A 226 -9.45 14.69 5.30
N VAL A 227 -8.65 14.66 4.24
CA VAL A 227 -8.40 15.80 3.33
C VAL A 227 -8.72 15.37 1.90
N SER A 228 -9.51 16.18 1.21
CA SER A 228 -9.81 15.98 -0.21
C SER A 228 -8.55 16.22 -1.06
N PRO A 229 -8.22 15.30 -2.00
CA PRO A 229 -7.09 15.48 -2.90
C PRO A 229 -7.25 16.71 -3.80
N GLU A 230 -6.17 17.46 -3.94
CA GLU A 230 -5.99 18.47 -4.98
C GLU A 230 -5.63 17.79 -6.30
N ALA A 231 -6.45 17.98 -7.34
CA ALA A 231 -6.17 17.44 -8.66
C ALA A 231 -5.08 18.28 -9.36
N LEU A 232 -3.89 17.69 -9.53
CA LEU A 232 -2.82 18.28 -10.33
C LEU A 232 -3.00 17.96 -11.81
N ARG A 233 -3.11 19.02 -12.60
CA ARG A 233 -3.17 18.91 -14.06
C ARG A 233 -1.76 18.77 -14.64
N ASP A 234 -1.62 17.89 -15.63
CA ASP A 234 -0.41 17.81 -16.42
C ASP A 234 -0.17 19.11 -17.19
N ALA A 235 1.09 19.55 -17.29
CA ALA A 235 1.46 20.77 -18.01
C ALA A 235 1.22 20.64 -19.52
N ASP A 236 1.41 19.44 -20.09
CA ASP A 236 1.22 19.20 -21.51
C ASP A 236 0.00 18.31 -21.76
N SER A 237 -1.19 18.91 -21.65
CA SER A 237 -2.45 18.25 -21.95
C SER A 237 -2.63 17.93 -23.45
N ARG A 238 -1.69 18.33 -24.32
CA ARG A 238 -1.77 18.13 -25.77
C ARG A 238 -1.09 16.85 -26.24
N ALA A 239 -0.11 16.31 -25.51
CA ALA A 239 0.57 15.07 -25.89
C ALA A 239 -0.37 13.86 -25.88
N THR A 240 -0.14 12.88 -26.76
CA THR A 240 -0.97 11.65 -26.84
C THR A 240 -0.96 10.87 -25.53
N LEU A 241 0.21 10.71 -24.92
CA LEU A 241 0.37 10.00 -23.65
C LEU A 241 -0.44 10.67 -22.51
N SER A 242 -0.45 12.00 -22.44
CA SER A 242 -1.25 12.73 -21.44
C SER A 242 -2.75 12.50 -21.65
N ARG A 243 -3.22 12.47 -22.90
CA ARG A 243 -4.62 12.13 -23.22
C ARG A 243 -4.92 10.68 -22.81
N VAL A 244 -4.07 9.73 -23.15
CA VAL A 244 -4.26 8.32 -22.76
C VAL A 244 -4.33 8.19 -21.24
N ARG A 245 -3.36 8.72 -20.49
CA ARG A 245 -3.34 8.65 -19.02
C ARG A 245 -4.61 9.21 -18.37
N ARG A 246 -5.12 10.32 -18.90
CA ARG A 246 -6.32 10.97 -18.37
C ARG A 246 -7.62 10.24 -18.74
N PHE A 247 -7.70 9.71 -19.97
CA PHE A 247 -8.96 9.23 -20.54
C PHE A 247 -9.12 7.70 -20.55
N LEU A 248 -8.08 6.92 -20.24
CA LEU A 248 -8.10 5.45 -20.34
C LEU A 248 -9.17 4.77 -19.46
N PHE A 249 -9.44 5.33 -18.28
CA PHE A 249 -10.34 4.73 -17.28
C PHE A 249 -11.59 5.56 -16.98
N VAL A 250 -11.84 6.61 -17.76
CA VAL A 250 -13.04 7.44 -17.61
C VAL A 250 -13.98 7.21 -18.78
N PRO A 251 -15.31 7.30 -18.56
CA PRO A 251 -16.29 7.10 -19.62
C PRO A 251 -16.33 8.25 -20.63
N GLU A 252 -15.69 9.38 -20.31
CA GLU A 252 -15.63 10.56 -21.16
C GLU A 252 -14.74 10.33 -22.38
N LEU A 253 -15.24 10.71 -23.56
CA LEU A 253 -14.44 10.68 -24.79
C LEU A 253 -13.31 11.72 -24.70
N PRO A 254 -12.06 11.34 -25.01
CA PRO A 254 -10.96 12.29 -25.06
C PRO A 254 -11.20 13.33 -26.16
N PRO A 255 -10.71 14.57 -25.99
CA PRO A 255 -10.73 15.55 -27.06
C PRO A 255 -9.92 15.02 -28.26
N ALA A 256 -10.45 15.20 -29.46
CA ALA A 256 -9.76 14.83 -30.69
C ALA A 256 -8.44 15.62 -30.83
N GLY A 257 -7.38 14.92 -31.22
CA GLY A 257 -6.07 15.52 -31.47
C GLY A 257 -5.20 14.56 -32.27
N PRO A 258 -4.27 15.08 -33.10
CA PRO A 258 -3.37 14.22 -33.83
C PRO A 258 -2.55 13.36 -32.86
N PRO A 259 -2.27 12.09 -33.20
CA PRO A 259 -1.30 11.31 -32.46
C PRO A 259 0.10 11.90 -32.66
N ASP A 260 0.94 11.74 -31.64
CA ASP A 260 2.36 12.02 -31.64
C ASP A 260 3.12 10.72 -31.28
N ASP A 261 4.45 10.77 -31.28
CA ASP A 261 5.28 9.59 -31.04
C ASP A 261 5.38 9.20 -29.55
N SER A 262 4.65 9.88 -28.64
CA SER A 262 4.68 9.57 -27.21
C SER A 262 3.97 8.25 -26.86
N VAL A 263 3.14 7.72 -27.77
CA VAL A 263 2.50 6.41 -27.66
C VAL A 263 2.58 5.69 -29.01
N GLN A 264 3.19 4.51 -29.03
CA GLN A 264 3.31 3.69 -30.23
C GLN A 264 2.67 2.33 -30.01
N ILE A 265 1.79 1.92 -30.93
CA ILE A 265 1.19 0.58 -30.96
C ILE A 265 1.79 -0.17 -32.15
N PHE A 266 2.19 -1.42 -31.94
CA PHE A 266 2.63 -2.31 -33.00
C PHE A 266 2.08 -3.72 -32.79
N SER A 267 2.15 -4.53 -33.84
CA SER A 267 1.70 -5.92 -33.84
C SER A 267 2.82 -6.83 -34.31
N ALA A 268 2.94 -8.01 -33.72
CA ALA A 268 3.91 -9.03 -34.05
C ALA A 268 3.24 -10.42 -34.10
N PRO A 269 3.67 -11.35 -34.97
CA PRO A 269 3.02 -12.65 -35.13
C PRO A 269 3.54 -13.68 -34.11
N GLY A 270 3.37 -13.36 -32.81
CA GLY A 270 3.69 -14.22 -31.67
C GLY A 270 4.72 -13.62 -30.71
N GLU A 271 4.75 -14.14 -29.48
CA GLU A 271 5.56 -13.64 -28.35
C GLU A 271 7.06 -13.55 -28.66
N GLY A 272 7.61 -14.55 -29.37
CA GLY A 272 9.03 -14.55 -29.73
C GLY A 272 9.42 -13.40 -30.67
N LEU A 273 8.56 -13.08 -31.64
CA LEU A 273 8.81 -11.97 -32.57
C LEU A 273 8.48 -10.63 -31.94
N GLU A 274 7.49 -10.57 -31.04
CA GLU A 274 7.23 -9.39 -30.21
C GLU A 274 8.48 -9.02 -29.38
N CYS A 275 9.10 -9.99 -28.70
CA CYS A 275 10.34 -9.77 -27.96
C CYS A 275 11.47 -9.20 -28.83
N VAL A 276 11.63 -9.70 -30.06
CA VAL A 276 12.64 -9.20 -31.01
C VAL A 276 12.36 -7.74 -31.40
N GLU A 277 11.10 -7.37 -31.64
CA GLU A 277 10.71 -5.99 -31.95
C GLU A 277 10.92 -5.05 -30.76
N ILE A 278 10.58 -5.49 -29.54
CA ILE A 278 10.87 -4.74 -28.31
C ILE A 278 12.37 -4.49 -28.19
N ALA A 279 13.20 -5.54 -28.31
CA ALA A 279 14.65 -5.42 -28.22
C ALA A 279 15.23 -4.48 -29.29
N ARG A 280 14.69 -4.49 -30.52
CA ARG A 280 15.11 -3.57 -31.59
C ARG A 280 14.82 -2.12 -31.23
N ARG A 281 13.64 -1.84 -30.67
CA ARG A 281 13.25 -0.49 -30.22
C ARG A 281 14.12 -0.01 -29.05
N ILE A 282 14.39 -0.87 -28.07
CA ILE A 282 15.32 -0.57 -26.97
C ILE A 282 16.69 -0.18 -27.53
N ARG A 283 17.23 -0.95 -28.49
CA ARG A 283 18.51 -0.63 -29.14
C ARG A 283 18.50 0.69 -29.90
N GLN A 284 17.38 1.03 -30.56
CA GLN A 284 17.23 2.31 -31.26
C GLN A 284 17.21 3.48 -30.28
N LEU A 285 16.46 3.38 -29.18
CA LEU A 285 16.44 4.39 -28.11
C LEU A 285 17.81 4.57 -27.45
N ALA A 286 18.51 3.46 -27.20
CA ALA A 286 19.87 3.49 -26.66
C ALA A 286 20.87 4.13 -27.64
N ALA A 287 20.78 3.81 -28.93
CA ALA A 287 21.59 4.45 -29.96
C ALA A 287 21.30 5.96 -30.10
N ALA A 288 20.08 6.40 -29.77
CA ALA A 288 19.69 7.79 -29.69
C ALA A 288 20.11 8.48 -28.37
N GLY A 289 20.79 7.78 -27.46
CA GLY A 289 21.34 8.32 -26.23
C GLY A 289 20.48 8.09 -24.98
N THR A 290 19.38 7.33 -25.07
CA THR A 290 18.57 6.97 -23.89
C THR A 290 19.28 5.89 -23.07
N PRO A 291 19.58 6.12 -21.78
CA PRO A 291 20.14 5.08 -20.91
C PRO A 291 19.22 3.87 -20.78
N PHE A 292 19.77 2.66 -20.68
CA PHE A 292 18.96 1.42 -20.61
C PHE A 292 18.01 1.36 -19.41
N ASP A 293 18.35 2.02 -18.31
CA ASP A 293 17.52 2.17 -17.10
C ASP A 293 16.41 3.20 -17.25
N SER A 294 16.33 3.88 -18.39
CA SER A 294 15.30 4.86 -18.77
C SER A 294 14.48 4.44 -20.00
N VAL A 295 14.62 3.19 -20.47
CA VAL A 295 13.85 2.61 -21.58
C VAL A 295 12.67 1.80 -21.07
#